data_AF-A0A3B0PFT1-F1
#
_entry.id   AF-A0A3B0PFT1-F1
#
_cell.length_a   1.000
_cell.length_b   1.000
_cell.length_c   1.000
_cell.angle_alpha   90.00
_cell.angle_beta   90.00
_cell.angle_gamma   90.00
#
_symmetry.space_group_name_H-M   'P 1'
#
loop_
_entity.id
_entity.type
_entity.pdbx_description
1 polymer ?
#
loop_
_entity_poly.entity_id
_entity_poly.type
_entity_poly.pdbx_seq_one_letter_code
_entity_poly.pdbx_strand_id
1 'polypeptide(L)'
;MDKIQFENDVIFVVAGTNNKNENKKNLKKIGSPADSINSLVVNSVDFKNNPANYTRIGEVLSFFIKPDVSYYGGTEEKGIKVFKPMGETFSFGTSFAAPW
;
A
#
# COMPACT_ATOMS: atom_id res chain seq x y z
N MET A 1 7.48 -7.73 -13.85
CA MET A 1 6.15 -8.14 -13.36
C MET A 1 5.10 -7.95 -14.45
N ASP A 2 5.11 -6.81 -15.14
CA ASP A 2 4.15 -6.50 -16.21
C ASP A 2 4.14 -7.52 -17.34
N LYS A 3 5.31 -8.01 -17.78
CA LYS A 3 5.41 -9.06 -18.81
C LYS A 3 4.65 -10.34 -18.44
N ILE A 4 4.72 -10.76 -17.18
CA ILE A 4 4.03 -11.96 -16.71
C ILE A 4 2.52 -11.78 -16.75
N GLN A 5 2.00 -10.61 -16.34
CA GLN A 5 0.56 -10.28 -16.41
C GLN A 5 0.07 -10.10 -17.85
N PHE A 6 0.96 -9.74 -18.78
CA PHE A 6 0.61 -9.63 -20.19
C PHE A 6 0.57 -11.00 -20.88
N GLU A 7 1.51 -11.89 -20.55
CA GLU A 7 1.63 -13.22 -21.15
C GLU A 7 0.72 -14.26 -20.48
N ASN A 8 0.21 -13.99 -19.28
CA ASN A 8 -0.61 -14.92 -18.51
C ASN A 8 -1.84 -14.19 -17.96
N ASP A 9 -2.97 -14.89 -17.83
CA ASP A 9 -4.20 -14.38 -17.23
C ASP A 9 -4.09 -14.36 -15.68
N VAL A 10 -3.24 -13.47 -15.17
CA VAL A 10 -2.96 -13.30 -13.74
C VAL A 10 -2.91 -11.81 -13.37
N ILE A 11 -3.43 -11.48 -12.19
CA ILE A 11 -3.36 -10.13 -11.63
C ILE A 11 -2.48 -10.16 -10.38
N PHE A 12 -1.46 -9.31 -10.33
CA PHE A 12 -0.68 -9.10 -9.11
C PHE A 12 -1.29 -7.98 -8.27
N VAL A 13 -1.64 -8.30 -7.03
CA VAL A 13 -2.05 -7.32 -6.02
C VAL A 13 -0.84 -6.97 -5.16
N VAL A 14 -0.51 -5.68 -5.09
CA VAL A 14 0.74 -5.19 -4.51
C VAL A 14 0.45 -4.12 -3.48
N ALA A 15 1.09 -4.19 -2.31
CA ALA A 15 1.01 -3.14 -1.32
C ALA A 15 1.79 -1.88 -1.79
N GLY A 16 1.20 -0.69 -1.66
CA GLY A 16 1.81 0.61 -2.01
C GLY A 16 3.05 0.99 -1.19
N THR A 17 3.47 0.14 -0.26
CA THR A 17 4.60 0.28 0.68
C THR A 17 4.40 1.40 1.71
N ASN A 18 5.20 1.37 2.79
CA ASN A 18 5.11 2.33 3.88
C ASN A 18 6.36 3.23 3.90
N ASN A 19 6.18 4.53 4.11
CA ASN A 19 7.26 5.48 4.39
C ASN A 19 7.02 6.13 5.76
N LYS A 20 7.78 5.68 6.77
CA LYS A 20 7.70 6.17 8.15
C LYS A 20 8.46 7.48 8.38
N ASN A 21 9.15 8.03 7.37
CA ASN A 21 9.87 9.29 7.52
C ASN A 21 8.91 10.48 7.36
N GLU A 22 8.36 10.95 8.49
CA GLU A 22 7.45 12.10 8.53
C GLU A 22 8.10 13.40 8.02
N ASN A 23 9.41 13.54 8.24
CA ASN A 23 10.21 14.71 7.80
C ASN A 23 10.42 14.79 6.28
N LYS A 24 9.96 13.79 5.51
CA LYS A 24 10.23 13.66 4.08
C LYS A 24 8.94 13.46 3.29
N LYS A 25 7.96 14.36 3.47
CA LYS A 25 6.70 14.39 2.69
C LYS A 25 6.94 14.32 1.17
N ASN A 26 7.99 14.99 0.68
CA ASN A 26 8.34 15.02 -0.75
C ASN A 26 9.02 13.72 -1.27
N LEU A 27 9.31 12.75 -0.41
CA LEU A 27 9.94 11.46 -0.78
C LEU A 27 9.01 10.27 -0.58
N LYS A 28 7.70 10.50 -0.39
CA LYS A 28 6.69 9.44 -0.32
C LYS A 28 6.34 8.87 -1.70
N LYS A 29 7.29 8.78 -2.64
CA LYS A 29 7.02 8.25 -3.99
C LYS A 29 6.90 6.73 -3.96
N ILE A 30 5.87 6.21 -4.62
CA ILE A 30 5.76 4.79 -4.93
C ILE A 30 6.96 4.38 -5.80
N GLY A 31 7.47 3.17 -5.56
CA GLY A 31 8.58 2.60 -6.32
C GLY A 31 8.43 1.09 -6.45
N SER A 32 9.40 0.45 -7.08
CA SER A 32 9.31 -0.98 -7.40
C SER A 32 9.08 -1.90 -6.21
N PRO A 33 8.20 -2.92 -6.30
CA PRO A 33 7.42 -3.35 -7.49
C PRO A 33 6.04 -2.70 -7.64
N ALA A 34 5.67 -1.78 -6.75
CA ALA A 34 4.38 -1.07 -6.79
C ALA A 34 4.31 0.01 -7.89
N ASP A 35 5.37 0.14 -8.71
CA ASP A 35 5.42 0.97 -9.91
C ASP A 35 4.94 0.24 -11.18
N SER A 36 4.62 -1.05 -11.08
CA SER A 36 4.14 -1.87 -12.20
C SER A 36 2.79 -1.36 -12.73
N ILE A 37 2.75 -1.12 -14.04
CA ILE A 37 1.58 -0.58 -14.76
C ILE A 37 0.40 -1.55 -14.66
N ASN A 38 0.64 -2.83 -14.89
CA ASN A 38 -0.41 -3.85 -14.99
C ASN A 38 -0.84 -4.39 -13.62
N SER A 39 -0.10 -4.08 -12.55
CA SER A 39 -0.43 -4.53 -11.19
C SER A 39 -1.51 -3.67 -10.54
N LEU A 40 -2.28 -4.26 -9.62
CA LEU A 40 -3.21 -3.54 -8.75
C LEU A 40 -2.48 -3.14 -7.45
N VAL A 41 -2.24 -1.85 -7.27
CA VAL A 41 -1.54 -1.29 -6.12
C VAL A 41 -2.56 -0.81 -5.09
N VAL A 42 -2.50 -1.41 -3.91
CA VAL A 42 -3.40 -1.12 -2.80
C VAL A 42 -2.68 -0.31 -1.72
N ASN A 43 -3.27 0.82 -1.35
CA ASN A 43 -2.78 1.66 -0.27
C ASN A 43 -3.66 1.58 0.99
N SER A 44 -3.25 2.29 2.03
CA SER A 44 -3.94 2.25 3.33
C SER A 44 -4.67 3.55 3.65
N VAL A 45 -5.92 3.45 4.09
CA VAL A 45 -6.65 4.57 4.72
C VAL A 45 -6.88 4.34 6.21
N ASP A 46 -7.22 5.41 6.92
CA ASP A 46 -7.79 5.36 8.27
C ASP A 46 -9.30 5.02 8.23
N PHE A 47 -9.93 4.88 9.39
CA PHE A 47 -11.38 4.61 9.50
C PHE A 47 -12.29 5.73 8.98
N LYS A 48 -11.74 6.91 8.72
CA LYS A 48 -12.45 8.07 8.14
C LYS A 48 -12.16 8.19 6.64
N ASN A 49 -11.53 7.19 6.02
CA ASN A 49 -11.09 7.17 4.62
C ASN A 49 -10.02 8.22 4.26
N ASN A 50 -9.31 8.78 5.24
CA ASN A 50 -8.14 9.62 4.96
C ASN A 50 -6.91 8.74 4.67
N PRO A 51 -6.00 9.16 3.78
CA PRO A 51 -4.74 8.45 3.56
C PRO A 51 -3.95 8.29 4.87
N ALA A 52 -3.50 7.08 5.18
CA ALA A 52 -2.71 6.86 6.38
C ALA A 52 -1.37 7.63 6.31
N ASN A 53 -0.89 8.15 7.44
CA ASN A 53 0.31 9.00 7.48
C ASN A 53 1.56 8.35 6.84
N TYR A 54 1.65 7.02 6.83
CA TYR A 54 2.76 6.28 6.25
C TYR A 54 2.59 5.92 4.77
N THR A 55 1.45 6.17 4.13
CA THR A 55 1.23 5.75 2.75
C THR A 55 2.13 6.50 1.78
N ARG A 56 2.62 5.79 0.76
CA ARG A 56 3.26 6.43 -0.39
C ARG A 56 2.21 6.93 -1.39
N ILE A 57 2.52 8.01 -2.07
CA ILE A 57 1.70 8.66 -3.08
C ILE A 57 2.44 8.68 -4.41
N GLY A 58 1.68 8.57 -5.50
CA GLY A 58 2.19 8.84 -6.84
C GLY A 58 2.48 10.32 -7.06
N GLU A 59 2.88 10.71 -8.28
CA GLU A 59 2.99 9.86 -9.48
C GLU A 59 4.29 9.03 -9.51
N VAL A 60 4.23 7.89 -10.21
CA VAL A 60 5.38 6.99 -10.40
C VAL A 60 6.13 7.36 -11.68
N LEU A 61 5.40 7.48 -12.78
CA LEU A 61 5.83 7.99 -14.08
C LEU A 61 4.86 9.11 -14.46
N SER A 62 5.29 10.07 -15.30
CA SER A 62 4.52 11.28 -15.65
C SER A 62 3.10 11.08 -16.20
N PHE A 63 2.68 9.84 -16.43
CA PHE A 63 1.37 9.49 -16.98
C PHE A 63 0.67 8.35 -16.22
N PHE A 64 1.27 7.81 -15.15
CA PHE A 64 0.72 6.66 -14.41
C PHE A 64 0.49 7.04 -12.94
N ILE A 65 -0.80 7.12 -12.61
CA ILE A 65 -1.27 7.39 -11.25
C ILE A 65 -1.35 6.06 -10.49
N LYS A 66 -0.62 5.98 -9.37
CA LYS A 66 -0.74 4.95 -8.34
C LYS A 66 -0.90 5.63 -6.99
N PRO A 67 -1.55 5.00 -5.98
CA PRO A 67 -2.15 3.67 -6.00
C PRO A 67 -3.43 3.61 -6.83
N ASP A 68 -3.88 2.40 -7.20
CA ASP A 68 -5.14 2.20 -7.93
C ASP A 68 -6.34 2.24 -6.97
N VAL A 69 -6.19 1.62 -5.79
CA VAL A 69 -7.23 1.56 -4.75
C VAL A 69 -6.62 1.73 -3.37
N SER A 70 -7.44 2.06 -2.39
CA SER A 70 -7.03 2.13 -0.99
C SER A 70 -8.07 1.47 -0.10
N TYR A 71 -7.61 0.69 0.87
CA TYR A 71 -8.47 0.04 1.86
C TYR A 71 -7.94 0.28 3.28
N TYR A 72 -8.75 -0.03 4.29
CA TYR A 72 -8.34 0.14 5.67
C TYR A 72 -7.23 -0.86 6.03
N GLY A 73 -6.01 -0.35 6.23
CA GLY A 73 -4.83 -1.11 6.62
C GLY A 73 -4.36 -0.84 8.05
N GLY A 74 -5.17 -0.14 8.86
CA GLY A 74 -4.82 0.28 10.21
C GLY A 74 -4.06 1.62 10.27
N THR A 75 -3.99 2.19 11.47
CA THR A 75 -3.15 3.33 11.81
C THR A 75 -2.49 3.09 13.16
N GLU A 76 -1.62 4.00 13.60
CA GLU A 76 -1.04 3.95 14.94
C GLU A 76 -2.11 4.08 16.04
N GLU A 77 -3.12 4.92 15.84
CA GLU A 77 -4.24 5.11 16.78
C GLU A 77 -5.22 3.93 16.78
N LYS A 78 -5.47 3.37 15.59
CA LYS A 78 -6.43 2.29 15.38
C LYS A 78 -5.83 1.24 14.45
N GLY A 79 -5.11 0.29 15.01
CA GLY A 79 -4.52 -0.82 14.27
C GLY A 79 -5.52 -1.96 13.99
N ILE A 80 -5.15 -2.84 13.06
CA ILE A 80 -5.83 -4.10 12.81
C ILE A 80 -5.40 -5.11 13.88
N LYS A 81 -6.36 -5.84 14.45
CA LYS A 81 -6.08 -6.91 15.41
C LYS A 81 -5.48 -8.10 14.65
N VAL A 82 -4.28 -8.52 15.06
CA VAL A 82 -3.54 -9.64 14.47
C VAL A 82 -3.04 -10.58 15.56
N PHE A 83 -2.76 -11.83 15.21
CA PHE A 83 -2.14 -12.79 16.11
C PHE A 83 -0.67 -12.99 15.75
N LYS A 84 0.23 -12.76 16.71
CA LYS A 84 1.67 -13.06 16.60
C LYS A 84 2.02 -14.24 17.50
N PRO A 85 3.22 -14.84 17.39
CA PRO A 85 3.62 -15.95 18.27
C PRO A 85 3.50 -15.65 19.78
N MET A 86 3.56 -14.36 20.17
CA MET A 86 3.42 -13.90 21.57
C MET A 86 1.97 -13.56 21.96
N GLY A 87 0.99 -13.79 21.09
CA GLY A 87 -0.44 -13.51 21.32
C GLY A 87 -1.01 -12.39 20.45
N GLU A 88 -2.18 -11.90 20.86
CA GLU A 88 -2.91 -10.84 20.17
C GLU A 88 -2.18 -9.50 20.26
N THR A 89 -2.12 -8.77 19.14
CA THR A 89 -1.52 -7.45 19.07
C THR A 89 -2.17 -6.62 17.97
N PHE A 90 -1.86 -5.33 17.91
CA PHE A 90 -2.31 -4.45 16.85
C PHE A 90 -1.18 -4.21 15.84
N SER A 91 -1.53 -4.19 14.56
CA SER A 91 -0.59 -3.88 13.48
C SER A 91 -1.24 -3.02 12.42
N PHE A 92 -0.42 -2.34 11.62
CA PHE A 92 -0.88 -1.43 10.59
C PHE A 92 0.12 -1.39 9.43
N GLY A 93 -0.38 -1.07 8.24
CA GLY A 93 0.43 -0.93 7.03
C GLY A 93 -0.35 -1.19 5.75
N THR A 94 0.20 -0.74 4.63
CA THR A 94 -0.31 -1.09 3.29
C THR A 94 -0.36 -2.60 3.05
N SER A 95 0.54 -3.37 3.67
CA SER A 95 0.54 -4.83 3.66
C SER A 95 -0.72 -5.46 4.28
N PHE A 96 -1.40 -4.75 5.19
CA PHE A 96 -2.66 -5.20 5.76
C PHE A 96 -3.88 -4.71 4.99
N ALA A 97 -3.73 -3.69 4.14
CA ALA A 97 -4.80 -3.23 3.23
C ALA A 97 -4.87 -4.08 1.97
N ALA A 98 -3.72 -4.50 1.42
CA ALA A 98 -3.62 -5.21 0.14
C ALA A 98 -4.41 -6.52 -0.01
N PRO A 99 -4.62 -7.38 1.01
CA PRO A 99 -5.35 -8.64 0.85
C PRO A 99 -6.88 -8.52 0.96
N TRP A 100 -7.42 -7.33 1.24
CA TRP A 100 -8.87 -7.07 1.34
C TRP A 100 -9.43 -6.52 0.04
#